data_AF-A0A377LV79-F1
#
_entry.id   AF-A0A377LV79-F1
#
_cell.length_a   1.000
_cell.length_b   1.000
_cell.length_c   1.000
_cell.angle_alpha   90.00
_cell.angle_beta   90.00
_cell.angle_gamma   90.00
#
_symmetry.space_group_name_H-M   'P 1'
#
loop_
_entity.id
_entity.type
_entity.pdbx_description
1 polymer ?
#
loop_
_entity_poly.entity_id
_entity_poly.type
_entity_poly.pdbx_seq_one_letter_code
_entity_poly.pdbx_strand_id
1 'polypeptide(L)'
;MVLGVQVLEMGVFAGILTGALSGYLYNKYSGVQFNGAMAIYSGHCFVAIVMLPVSMLLGVVMSELWPFAQHGISAMALAIKGSGPFGVAIYGFLERILVPTGLHHLVYTPFLYTELGGTQEVCGTVYQGARNIYFAEMACPEVKQLSSTVVWDARGISKMFACRRRRWRCT
;
A
#
# COMPACT_ATOMS: atom_id res chain seq x y z
N MET A 1 1.82 11.95 7.21
CA MET A 1 1.82 12.29 8.65
C MET A 1 0.72 11.46 9.29
N VAL A 2 1.07 10.60 10.24
CA VAL A 2 0.08 9.88 11.04
C VAL A 2 0.39 10.20 12.51
N LEU A 3 -0.60 10.70 13.25
CA LEU A 3 -0.45 11.07 14.67
C LEU A 3 0.69 12.07 14.98
N GLY A 4 1.03 12.98 14.05
CA GLY A 4 2.05 14.01 14.26
C GLY A 4 3.51 13.54 14.09
N VAL A 5 3.73 12.28 13.71
CA VAL A 5 5.06 11.75 13.38
C VAL A 5 5.14 11.46 11.87
N GLN A 6 6.29 11.74 11.27
CA GLN A 6 6.60 11.29 9.91
C GLN A 6 6.90 9.79 9.97
N VAL A 7 5.93 8.99 9.55
CA VAL A 7 6.07 7.54 9.44
C VAL A 7 6.20 7.20 7.96
N LEU A 8 7.13 6.30 7.66
CA LEU A 8 7.24 5.72 6.34
C LEU A 8 6.07 4.75 6.13
N GLU A 9 5.33 4.91 5.03
CA GLU A 9 4.23 4.03 4.65
C GLU A 9 4.77 2.67 4.16
N MET A 10 5.20 1.82 5.09
CA MET A 10 5.65 0.46 4.82
C MET A 10 4.49 -0.54 4.72
N GLY A 11 3.27 -0.10 5.02
CA GLY A 11 2.03 -0.88 4.93
C GLY A 11 2.15 -2.25 5.62
N VAL A 12 1.67 -3.28 4.92
CA VAL A 12 1.64 -4.66 5.43
C VAL A 12 3.03 -5.29 5.53
N PHE A 13 4.03 -4.79 4.80
CA PHE A 13 5.39 -5.35 4.79
C PHE A 13 6.08 -5.25 6.15
N ALA A 14 6.00 -4.07 6.79
CA ALA A 14 6.54 -3.89 8.14
C ALA A 14 5.86 -4.80 9.16
N GLY A 15 4.57 -5.06 9.03
CA GLY A 15 3.82 -5.98 9.89
C GLY A 15 4.28 -7.44 9.76
N ILE A 16 4.47 -7.92 8.52
CA ILE A 16 4.98 -9.27 8.26
C ILE A 16 6.40 -9.43 8.81
N LEU A 17 7.27 -8.44 8.57
CA LEU A 17 8.66 -8.48 9.02
C LEU A 17 8.78 -8.46 10.55
N THR A 18 8.06 -7.56 11.21
CA THR A 18 8.03 -7.47 12.68
C THR A 18 7.39 -8.70 13.33
N GLY A 19 6.35 -9.28 12.71
CA GLY A 19 5.74 -10.52 13.16
C GLY A 19 6.67 -11.74 13.06
N ALA A 20 7.34 -11.90 11.91
CA ALA A 20 8.32 -12.97 11.72
C ALA A 20 9.51 -12.85 12.68
N LEU A 21 10.00 -11.61 12.88
CA LEU A 21 11.08 -11.33 13.83
C LEU A 21 10.65 -11.65 15.27
N SER A 22 9.45 -11.23 15.68
CA SER A 22 8.87 -11.55 16.99
C SER A 22 8.80 -13.05 17.23
N GLY A 23 8.28 -13.81 16.25
CA GLY A 23 8.21 -15.28 16.34
C GLY A 23 9.59 -15.93 16.46
N TYR A 24 10.58 -15.44 15.71
CA TYR A 24 11.96 -15.93 15.79
C TYR A 24 12.59 -15.67 17.16
N LEU A 25 12.44 -14.46 17.70
CA LEU A 25 12.96 -14.12 19.03
C LEU A 25 12.24 -14.91 20.13
N TYR A 26 10.93 -15.10 20.02
CA TYR A 26 10.16 -15.89 20.97
C TYR A 26 10.66 -17.34 21.00
N ASN A 27 10.83 -17.98 19.84
CA ASN A 27 11.31 -19.36 19.78
C ASN A 27 12.73 -19.53 20.34
N LYS A 28 13.58 -18.49 20.20
CA LYS A 28 14.97 -18.52 20.68
C LYS A 28 15.11 -18.21 22.17
N TYR A 29 14.36 -17.25 22.69
CA TYR A 29 14.55 -16.71 24.04
C TYR A 29 13.49 -17.14 25.06
N SER A 30 12.41 -17.83 24.64
CA SER A 30 11.37 -18.32 25.55
C SER A 30 11.87 -19.36 26.57
N GLY A 31 12.96 -20.06 26.27
CA GLY A 31 13.54 -21.08 27.18
C GLY A 31 14.56 -20.54 28.18
N VAL A 32 14.89 -19.24 28.12
CA VAL A 32 15.93 -18.66 28.98
C VAL A 32 15.39 -18.44 30.39
N GLN A 33 15.96 -19.18 31.34
CA GLN A 33 15.65 -19.12 32.75
C GLN A 33 16.83 -18.50 33.50
N PHE A 34 16.57 -17.44 34.26
CA PHE A 34 17.57 -16.80 35.11
C PHE A 34 17.37 -17.26 36.56
N ASN A 35 18.46 -17.52 37.28
CA ASN A 35 18.41 -17.93 38.68
C ASN A 35 18.59 -16.72 39.63
N GLY A 36 17.94 -16.73 40.79
CA GLY A 36 17.96 -15.63 41.77
C GLY A 36 16.88 -14.56 41.54
N ALA A 37 17.11 -13.32 42.02
CA ALA A 37 16.15 -12.21 41.97
C ALA A 37 15.69 -11.82 40.54
N MET A 38 16.47 -12.18 39.52
CA MET A 38 16.18 -11.93 38.10
C MET A 38 15.26 -12.99 37.47
N ALA A 39 14.84 -14.03 38.22
CA ALA A 39 13.93 -15.06 37.74
C ALA A 39 12.54 -14.52 37.32
N ILE A 40 12.15 -13.35 37.86
CA ILE A 40 10.91 -12.64 37.50
C ILE A 40 10.89 -12.26 36.01
N TYR A 41 12.06 -12.02 35.41
CA TYR A 41 12.19 -11.68 34.00
C TYR A 41 12.32 -12.89 33.08
N SER A 42 12.28 -14.13 33.60
CA SER A 42 12.47 -15.34 32.81
C SER A 42 11.37 -15.58 31.78
N GLY A 43 11.71 -16.28 30.69
CA GLY A 43 10.76 -16.67 29.64
C GLY A 43 10.24 -15.49 28.82
N HIS A 44 8.91 -15.27 28.83
CA HIS A 44 8.24 -14.33 27.91
C HIS A 44 8.51 -12.86 28.21
N CYS A 45 8.76 -12.49 29.47
CA CYS A 45 9.12 -11.13 29.86
C CYS A 45 10.49 -10.74 29.28
N PHE A 46 11.45 -11.67 29.25
CA PHE A 46 12.75 -11.44 28.64
C PHE A 46 12.64 -11.18 27.13
N VAL A 47 11.78 -11.94 26.44
CA VAL A 47 11.51 -11.73 25.01
C VAL A 47 10.99 -10.31 24.76
N ALA A 48 10.05 -9.82 25.57
CA ALA A 48 9.52 -8.47 25.44
C ALA A 48 10.60 -7.39 25.64
N ILE A 49 11.51 -7.57 26.62
CA ILE A 49 12.62 -6.64 26.88
C ILE A 49 13.61 -6.62 25.70
N VAL A 50 13.96 -7.78 25.13
CA VAL A 50 14.87 -7.86 23.97
C VAL A 50 14.21 -7.31 22.70
N MET A 51 12.89 -7.46 22.55
CA MET A 51 12.15 -6.94 21.40
C MET A 51 12.18 -5.40 21.29
N LEU A 52 12.32 -4.68 22.40
CA LEU A 52 12.38 -3.21 22.39
C LEU A 52 13.58 -2.66 21.58
N PRO A 53 14.86 -2.96 21.93
CA PRO A 53 16.00 -2.48 21.14
C PRO A 53 16.05 -3.10 19.74
N VAL A 54 15.58 -4.35 19.58
CA VAL A 54 15.58 -5.04 18.28
C VAL A 54 14.59 -4.39 17.30
N SER A 55 13.39 -4.06 17.75
CA SER A 55 12.40 -3.36 16.90
C SER A 55 12.83 -1.94 16.56
N MET A 56 13.50 -1.25 17.49
CA MET A 56 14.08 0.07 17.24
C MET A 56 15.17 0.02 16.15
N LEU A 57 16.10 -0.93 16.25
CA LEU A 57 17.13 -1.15 15.22
C LEU A 57 16.51 -1.54 13.87
N LEU A 58 15.51 -2.42 13.87
CA LEU A 58 14.80 -2.81 12.65
C LEU A 58 14.15 -1.60 11.98
N GLY A 59 13.54 -0.69 12.75
CA GLY A 59 12.94 0.53 12.25
C GLY A 59 13.94 1.43 11.53
N VAL A 60 15.13 1.63 12.12
CA VAL A 60 16.21 2.43 11.51
C VAL A 60 16.75 1.80 10.23
N VAL A 61 16.93 0.47 10.22
CA VAL A 61 17.39 -0.22 9.00
C VAL A 61 16.33 -0.14 7.90
N MET A 62 15.05 -0.30 8.24
CA MET A 62 13.97 -0.20 7.25
C MET A 62 13.74 1.22 6.75
N SER A 63 14.01 2.28 7.53
CA SER A 63 13.87 3.65 7.04
C SER A 63 14.83 3.95 5.89
N GLU A 64 16.03 3.37 5.91
CA GLU A 64 17.02 3.51 4.84
C GLU A 64 16.73 2.56 3.66
N LEU A 65 16.23 1.35 3.91
CA LEU A 65 16.01 0.36 2.85
C LEU A 65 14.73 0.61 2.04
N TRP A 66 13.68 1.13 2.68
CA TRP A 66 12.38 1.35 2.05
C TRP A 66 12.36 2.37 0.89
N PRO A 67 13.07 3.51 0.90
CA PRO A 67 13.06 4.44 -0.24
C PRO A 67 13.50 3.77 -1.54
N PHE A 68 14.41 2.78 -1.51
CA PHE A 68 14.81 2.03 -2.69
C PHE A 68 13.64 1.24 -3.29
N ALA A 69 12.85 0.57 -2.45
CA ALA A 69 11.63 -0.13 -2.88
C ALA A 69 10.59 0.87 -3.42
N GLN A 70 10.42 2.01 -2.75
CA GLN A 70 9.49 3.07 -3.16
C GLN A 70 9.85 3.65 -4.55
N HIS A 71 11.13 3.89 -4.81
CA HIS A 71 11.62 4.34 -6.11
C HIS A 71 11.40 3.28 -7.20
N GLY A 72 11.62 2.00 -6.90
CA GLY A 72 11.34 0.90 -7.83
C GLY A 72 9.86 0.84 -8.23
N ILE A 73 8.95 0.96 -7.26
CA ILE A 73 7.50 0.98 -7.52
C ILE A 73 7.12 2.21 -8.37
N SER A 74 7.67 3.37 -8.05
CA SER A 74 7.39 4.63 -8.75
C SER A 74 7.91 4.62 -10.19
N ALA A 75 9.11 4.05 -10.43
CA ALA A 75 9.67 3.89 -11.77
C ALA A 75 8.84 2.91 -12.62
N MET A 76 8.40 1.80 -12.03
CA MET A 76 7.50 0.85 -12.68
C MET A 76 6.15 1.50 -13.02
N ALA A 77 5.58 2.29 -12.11
CA ALA A 77 4.32 3.01 -12.33
C ALA A 77 4.44 4.05 -13.45
N LEU A 78 5.57 4.78 -13.53
CA LEU A 78 5.83 5.72 -14.62
C LEU A 78 6.01 5.01 -15.97
N ALA A 79 6.70 3.86 -15.99
CA ALA A 79 6.85 3.04 -17.18
C ALA A 79 5.50 2.50 -17.69
N ILE A 80 4.59 2.15 -16.76
CA ILE A 80 3.21 1.74 -17.09
C ILE A 80 2.43 2.91 -17.71
N LYS A 81 2.54 4.12 -17.14
CA LYS A 81 1.91 5.33 -17.69
C LYS A 81 2.39 5.61 -19.12
N GLY A 82 3.66 5.37 -19.42
CA GLY A 82 4.24 5.55 -20.77
C GLY A 82 3.88 4.47 -21.78
N SER A 83 3.50 3.26 -21.34
CA SER A 83 3.28 2.09 -22.22
C SER A 83 1.81 1.81 -22.57
N GLY A 84 0.88 2.67 -22.15
CA GLY A 84 -0.51 2.66 -22.61
C GLY A 84 -1.27 1.36 -22.24
N PRO A 85 -2.15 0.83 -23.13
CA PRO A 85 -3.06 -0.29 -22.82
C PRO A 85 -2.40 -1.61 -22.38
N PHE A 86 -1.12 -1.79 -22.69
CA PHE A 86 -0.38 -3.01 -22.31
C PHE A 86 0.17 -2.93 -20.88
N GLY A 87 0.67 -1.76 -20.45
CA GLY A 87 1.16 -1.54 -19.09
C GLY A 87 0.05 -1.70 -18.05
N VAL A 88 -1.15 -1.28 -18.42
CA VAL A 88 -2.44 -1.49 -17.77
C VAL A 88 -2.74 -2.95 -17.42
N ALA A 89 -2.50 -3.87 -18.35
CA ALA A 89 -2.78 -5.28 -18.17
C ALA A 89 -1.76 -5.92 -17.21
N ILE A 90 -0.49 -5.53 -17.35
CA ILE A 90 0.59 -5.96 -16.46
C ILE A 90 0.37 -5.46 -15.04
N TYR A 91 -0.03 -4.19 -14.88
CA TYR A 91 -0.38 -3.60 -13.59
C TYR A 91 -1.49 -4.39 -12.90
N GLY A 92 -2.60 -4.66 -13.59
CA GLY A 92 -3.71 -5.43 -13.02
C GLY A 92 -3.34 -6.87 -12.68
N PHE A 93 -2.45 -7.49 -13.44
CA PHE A 93 -1.92 -8.83 -13.15
C PHE A 93 -1.03 -8.82 -11.89
N LEU A 94 -0.12 -7.85 -11.76
CA LEU A 94 0.71 -7.67 -10.57
C LEU A 94 -0.14 -7.40 -9.33
N GLU A 95 -1.10 -6.47 -9.44
CA GLU A 95 -1.99 -6.11 -8.35
C GLU A 95 -2.71 -7.35 -7.80
N ARG A 96 -3.21 -8.23 -8.69
CA ARG A 96 -3.90 -9.48 -8.32
C ARG A 96 -3.01 -10.48 -7.59
N ILE A 97 -1.74 -10.61 -7.98
CA ILE A 97 -0.75 -11.45 -7.27
C ILE A 97 -0.39 -10.85 -5.91
N LEU A 98 -0.41 -9.52 -5.79
CA LEU A 98 -0.11 -8.81 -4.55
C LEU A 98 -1.29 -8.78 -3.56
N VAL A 99 -2.52 -9.09 -4.00
CA VAL A 99 -3.70 -9.21 -3.10
C VAL A 99 -3.46 -10.16 -1.92
N PRO A 100 -3.06 -11.44 -2.12
CA PRO A 100 -2.84 -12.38 -1.01
C PRO A 100 -1.69 -11.97 -0.07
N THR A 101 -0.73 -11.18 -0.55
CA THR A 101 0.39 -10.68 0.28
C THR A 101 0.03 -9.43 1.10
N GLY A 102 -1.15 -8.85 0.88
CA GLY A 102 -1.57 -7.58 1.49
C GLY A 102 -0.84 -6.34 0.95
N LEU A 103 0.14 -6.52 0.06
CA LEU A 103 0.99 -5.46 -0.49
C LEU A 103 0.30 -4.62 -1.57
N HIS A 104 -0.86 -5.06 -2.06
CA HIS A 104 -1.65 -4.36 -3.08
C HIS A 104 -2.06 -2.92 -2.66
N HIS A 105 -2.23 -2.66 -1.37
CA HIS A 105 -2.50 -1.33 -0.84
C HIS A 105 -1.40 -0.32 -1.17
N LEU A 106 -0.13 -0.73 -1.22
CA LEU A 106 0.98 0.17 -1.54
C LEU A 106 1.02 0.58 -3.01
N VAL A 107 0.39 -0.22 -3.88
CA VAL A 107 0.38 0.01 -5.33
C VAL A 107 -0.86 0.79 -5.76
N TYR A 108 -2.04 0.44 -5.23
CA TYR A 108 -3.28 1.12 -5.63
C TYR A 108 -3.43 2.50 -4.99
N THR A 109 -3.02 2.70 -3.73
CA THR A 109 -3.22 3.98 -3.02
C THR A 109 -2.53 5.17 -3.72
N PRO A 110 -1.26 5.08 -4.17
CA PRO A 110 -0.69 6.18 -4.94
C PRO A 110 -1.41 6.35 -6.28
N PHE A 111 -1.84 5.27 -6.94
CA PHE A 111 -2.59 5.39 -8.19
C PHE A 111 -3.93 6.12 -8.03
N LEU A 112 -4.60 5.99 -6.88
CA LEU A 112 -5.88 6.64 -6.62
C LEU A 112 -5.77 8.08 -6.11
N TYR A 113 -4.70 8.41 -5.40
CA TYR A 113 -4.58 9.65 -4.63
C TYR A 113 -3.37 10.52 -5.00
N THR A 114 -2.47 10.06 -5.86
CA THR A 114 -1.28 10.84 -6.29
C THR A 114 -1.25 11.03 -7.80
N GLU A 115 -0.29 11.83 -8.27
CA GLU A 115 -0.08 12.21 -9.69
C GLU A 115 0.09 11.03 -10.65
N LEU A 116 0.41 9.86 -10.11
CA LEU A 116 0.50 8.61 -10.85
C LEU A 116 -0.86 8.21 -11.46
N GLY A 117 -1.96 8.54 -10.78
CA GLY A 117 -3.33 8.38 -11.28
C GLY A 117 -3.76 9.41 -12.33
N GLY A 118 -2.93 10.40 -12.61
CA GLY A 118 -3.26 11.53 -13.48
C GLY A 118 -3.55 12.81 -12.69
N THR A 119 -3.49 13.92 -13.41
CA THR A 119 -3.77 15.27 -12.93
C THR A 119 -4.80 15.87 -13.87
N GLN A 120 -5.93 16.32 -13.33
CA GLN A 120 -6.97 16.99 -14.12
C GLN A 120 -7.43 18.25 -13.39
N GLU A 121 -7.67 19.29 -14.19
CA GLU A 121 -8.26 20.53 -13.70
C GLU A 121 -9.78 20.41 -13.84
N VAL A 122 -10.48 20.46 -12.71
CA VAL A 122 -11.93 20.37 -12.67
C VAL A 122 -12.46 21.61 -11.94
N CYS A 123 -13.30 22.39 -12.61
CA CYS A 123 -13.88 23.63 -12.07
C CYS A 123 -12.85 24.63 -11.49
N GLY A 124 -11.72 24.80 -12.19
CA GLY A 124 -10.67 25.76 -11.80
C GLY A 124 -9.79 25.33 -10.64
N THR A 125 -9.91 24.09 -10.16
CA THR A 125 -9.03 23.51 -9.14
C THR A 125 -8.33 22.28 -9.71
N VAL A 126 -7.01 22.20 -9.53
CA VAL A 126 -6.20 21.07 -9.99
C VAL A 126 -6.30 19.94 -8.97
N TYR A 127 -6.85 18.81 -9.39
CA TYR A 127 -6.94 17.60 -8.57
C TYR A 127 -5.98 16.53 -9.09
N GLN A 128 -5.35 15.82 -8.16
CA GLN A 128 -4.41 14.74 -8.45
C GLN A 128 -4.94 13.42 -7.91
N GLY A 129 -4.75 12.35 -8.66
CA GLY A 129 -5.23 11.01 -8.33
C GLY A 129 -6.61 10.71 -8.92
N ALA A 130 -6.77 9.50 -9.46
CA ALA A 130 -7.94 9.10 -10.22
C ALA A 130 -9.26 9.22 -9.43
N ARG A 131 -9.23 8.90 -8.13
CA ARG A 131 -10.42 8.97 -7.26
C ARG A 131 -10.77 10.40 -6.88
N ASN A 132 -9.77 11.25 -6.67
CA ASN A 132 -9.98 12.66 -6.33
C ASN A 132 -10.55 13.42 -7.53
N ILE A 133 -10.03 13.13 -8.72
CA ILE A 133 -10.55 13.64 -10.00
C ILE A 133 -11.99 13.15 -10.21
N TYR A 134 -12.29 11.88 -9.97
CA TYR A 134 -13.64 11.34 -10.10
C TYR A 134 -14.65 12.05 -9.18
N PHE A 135 -14.31 12.26 -7.91
CA PHE A 135 -15.19 12.98 -6.99
C PHE A 135 -15.37 14.46 -7.37
N ALA A 136 -14.32 15.11 -7.87
CA ALA A 136 -14.41 16.47 -8.37
C ALA A 136 -15.28 16.58 -9.63
N GLU A 137 -15.14 15.65 -10.59
CA GLU A 137 -15.94 15.61 -11.81
C GLU A 137 -17.43 15.37 -11.50
N MET A 138 -17.77 14.56 -10.50
CA MET A 138 -19.16 14.35 -10.05
C MET A 138 -19.76 15.54 -9.30
N ALA A 139 -18.94 16.33 -8.59
CA ALA A 139 -19.41 17.50 -7.85
C ALA A 139 -19.68 18.71 -8.77
N CYS A 140 -19.13 18.71 -9.98
CA CYS A 140 -19.22 19.80 -10.93
C CYS A 140 -20.36 19.63 -11.95
N PRO A 141 -21.38 20.52 -11.96
CA PRO A 141 -22.52 20.42 -12.87
C PRO A 141 -22.20 20.70 -14.35
N GLU A 142 -21.02 21.23 -14.68
CA GLU A 142 -20.60 21.53 -16.06
C GLU A 142 -20.00 20.34 -16.83
N VAL A 143 -19.62 19.25 -16.15
CA VAL A 143 -18.93 18.12 -16.79
C VAL A 143 -19.95 17.17 -17.45
N LYS A 144 -20.06 17.23 -18.79
CA LYS A 144 -20.97 16.37 -19.58
C LYS A 144 -20.37 15.01 -20.00
N GLN A 145 -19.06 14.84 -19.90
CA GLN A 145 -18.32 13.60 -20.22
C GLN A 145 -17.19 13.42 -19.20
N LEU A 146 -17.15 12.25 -18.55
CA LEU A 146 -16.12 11.90 -17.56
C LEU A 146 -14.77 11.66 -18.25
N SER A 147 -13.66 12.08 -17.63
CA SER A 147 -12.33 11.93 -18.24
C SER A 147 -11.89 10.45 -18.32
N SER A 148 -10.95 10.15 -19.23
CA SER A 148 -10.43 8.77 -19.42
C SER A 148 -9.80 8.16 -18.14
N THR A 149 -9.40 9.00 -17.19
CA THR A 149 -8.93 8.59 -15.85
C THR A 149 -10.06 8.01 -14.99
N VAL A 150 -11.30 8.52 -15.14
CA VAL A 150 -12.48 7.95 -14.45
C VAL A 150 -12.83 6.58 -15.00
N VAL A 151 -12.60 6.33 -16.29
CA VAL A 151 -12.80 5.00 -16.89
C VAL A 151 -11.90 3.96 -16.21
N TRP A 152 -10.73 4.37 -15.71
CA TRP A 152 -9.82 3.54 -14.95
C TRP A 152 -10.31 3.20 -13.55
N ASP A 153 -10.84 4.17 -12.80
CA ASP A 153 -11.45 3.91 -11.49
C ASP A 153 -12.76 3.11 -11.60
N ALA A 154 -13.56 3.39 -12.64
CA ALA A 154 -14.87 2.77 -12.87
C ALA A 154 -14.82 1.40 -13.60
N ARG A 155 -13.80 1.13 -14.44
CA ARG A 155 -13.63 -0.15 -15.16
C ARG A 155 -12.40 -0.94 -14.73
N GLY A 156 -11.37 -0.30 -14.18
CA GLY A 156 -10.22 -0.96 -13.60
C GLY A 156 -10.64 -1.66 -12.31
N ILE A 157 -10.06 -2.84 -12.10
CA ILE A 157 -10.12 -3.64 -10.86
C ILE A 157 -11.40 -4.49 -10.67
N SER A 158 -12.62 -4.02 -10.96
CA SER A 158 -13.84 -4.78 -10.61
C SER A 158 -14.42 -5.71 -11.71
N LYS A 159 -14.09 -5.52 -12.99
CA LYS A 159 -14.85 -6.17 -14.10
C LYS A 159 -14.07 -7.01 -15.13
N MET A 160 -12.73 -7.12 -15.04
CA MET A 160 -11.97 -7.88 -16.05
C MET A 160 -12.13 -9.41 -15.96
N PHE A 161 -12.39 -9.96 -14.77
CA PHE A 161 -12.66 -11.40 -14.58
C PHE A 161 -14.04 -11.72 -14.04
N ALA A 162 -14.87 -10.71 -13.78
CA ALA A 162 -16.29 -10.90 -13.50
C ALA A 162 -17.06 -11.12 -14.80
N CYS A 163 -16.72 -12.19 -15.53
CA CYS A 163 -17.63 -12.79 -16.47
C CYS A 163 -18.77 -13.45 -15.66
N ARG A 164 -19.71 -12.64 -15.17
CA ARG A 164 -21.00 -13.12 -14.70
C ARG A 164 -22.07 -12.07 -14.98
N ARG A 165 -22.75 -12.30 -16.11
CA ARG A 165 -24.12 -11.88 -16.46
C ARG A 165 -24.72 -10.81 -15.53
N ARG A 166 -24.83 -9.57 -16.01
CA ARG A 166 -26.08 -8.80 -15.98
C ARG A 166 -25.92 -7.49 -16.77
N ARG A 167 -26.32 -7.58 -18.04
CA ARG A 167 -27.24 -6.67 -18.74
C ARG A 167 -27.42 -5.30 -18.06
N TRP A 168 -26.63 -4.33 -18.48
CA TRP A 168 -27.01 -2.92 -18.38
C TRP A 168 -27.27 -2.41 -19.79
N ARG A 169 -28.56 -2.40 -20.13
CA ARG A 169 -29.12 -1.65 -21.26
C ARG A 169 -29.24 -0.23 -20.75
N CYS A 170 -28.54 0.71 -21.37
CA CYS A 170 -28.80 2.13 -21.18
C CYS A 170 -30.02 2.50 -22.02
N THR A 171 -31.13 2.76 -21.35
CA THR A 171 -32.22 3.67 -21.76
C THR A 171 -32.46 4.58 -20.58
#